data_AF-A0A1G0PAV2-F1
#
_entry.id   AF-A0A1G0PAV2-F1
#
_cell.length_a   1.000
_cell.length_b   1.000
_cell.length_c   1.000
_cell.angle_alpha   90.00
_cell.angle_beta   90.00
_cell.angle_gamma   90.00
#
_symmetry.space_group_name_H-M   'P 1'
#
loop_
_entity.id
_entity.type
_entity.pdbx_description
1 polymer ?
#
loop_
_entity_poly.entity_id
_entity_poly.type
_entity_poly.pdbx_seq_one_letter_code
_entity_poly.pdbx_strand_id
1 'polypeptide(L)'
;MAKSKSKTSTAVPSYPRHSLEKVLRIPKAILEQNAGKECTDEESAKYVGVKYNKGPYNLELVSAIKFGLLERPESGKIRLSDIAKKILKPVEENERTGGLREAIMKAPIISDIYTHYRGENLPDSQFFDNALTEKFKIPLNKLSEFKGIFFESLKTAELIVEKDGKDRLLDISQDISSHEKVEESFKKLEKTTKVKVGDICFVMMPFADPIGSYYEKVYKPAIEKAGLKPVRADNEIFGSGKIIDQIWSEINSAKVLVAELTSRNPNVFYELGLSHALQKPVVLVSSNEEDVPFDLHHIRVIYYDVTDPFWGTKLIDKIAENVLSAIKNPEEAIFKK
;
A
#
# COMPACT_ATOMS: atom_id res chain seq x y z
N MET A 1 55.33 -12.59 -29.35
CA MET A 1 54.66 -12.10 -28.12
C MET A 1 54.02 -10.76 -28.39
N ALA A 2 52.70 -10.70 -28.58
CA ALA A 2 51.95 -9.45 -28.63
C ALA A 2 50.80 -9.57 -27.61
N LYS A 3 50.88 -8.78 -26.54
CA LYS A 3 49.83 -8.71 -25.50
C LYS A 3 48.60 -8.04 -26.11
N SER A 4 47.55 -8.82 -26.34
CA SER A 4 46.21 -8.30 -26.61
C SER A 4 45.69 -7.59 -25.36
N LYS A 5 45.57 -6.26 -25.41
CA LYS A 5 44.85 -5.48 -24.41
C LYS A 5 43.36 -5.71 -24.62
N SER A 6 42.74 -6.46 -23.71
CA SER A 6 41.29 -6.55 -23.55
C SER A 6 40.73 -5.14 -23.34
N LYS A 7 40.03 -4.61 -24.35
CA LYS A 7 39.18 -3.42 -24.21
C LYS A 7 37.94 -3.85 -23.44
N THR A 8 37.88 -3.52 -22.16
CA THR A 8 36.65 -3.55 -21.37
C THR A 8 35.64 -2.61 -22.01
N SER A 9 34.62 -3.15 -22.67
CA SER A 9 33.47 -2.37 -23.10
C SER A 9 32.76 -1.86 -21.86
N THR A 10 32.77 -0.54 -21.65
CA THR A 10 31.96 0.12 -20.63
C THR A 10 30.51 0.12 -21.08
N ALA A 11 29.86 -1.05 -21.02
CA ALA A 11 28.43 -1.17 -21.18
C ALA A 11 27.75 -0.41 -20.03
N VAL A 12 26.70 0.36 -20.35
CA VAL A 12 25.83 0.98 -19.34
C VAL A 12 25.36 -0.13 -18.40
N PRO A 13 25.56 -0.02 -17.07
CA PRO A 13 25.14 -1.07 -16.15
C PRO A 13 23.66 -1.38 -16.33
N SER A 14 23.25 -2.63 -16.26
CA SER A 14 21.84 -3.02 -16.47
C SER A 14 20.91 -2.56 -15.34
N TYR A 15 21.43 -2.24 -14.15
CA TYR A 15 20.69 -1.88 -12.94
C TYR A 15 21.16 -0.52 -12.36
N PRO A 16 20.44 0.09 -11.39
CA PRO A 16 20.87 1.32 -10.71
C PRO A 16 22.20 1.16 -9.98
N ARG A 17 23.05 2.19 -9.97
CA ARG A 17 24.40 2.13 -9.35
C ARG A 17 24.50 2.89 -8.03
N HIS A 18 23.35 3.33 -7.53
CA HIS A 18 23.17 4.04 -6.28
C HIS A 18 21.85 3.56 -5.68
N SER A 19 21.73 3.60 -4.35
CA SER A 19 20.49 3.28 -3.65
C SER A 19 19.37 4.26 -4.01
N LEU A 20 18.13 3.83 -3.81
CA LEU A 20 16.94 4.67 -3.97
C LEU A 20 17.05 5.95 -3.13
N GLU A 21 17.40 5.82 -1.84
CA GLU A 21 17.56 6.97 -0.93
C GLU A 21 18.56 7.99 -1.47
N LYS A 22 19.73 7.52 -1.92
CA LYS A 22 20.78 8.40 -2.42
C LYS A 22 20.34 9.21 -3.63
N VAL A 23 19.63 8.59 -4.57
CA VAL A 23 19.26 9.26 -5.83
C VAL A 23 18.11 10.25 -5.67
N LEU A 24 17.32 10.19 -4.59
CA LEU A 24 16.21 11.12 -4.34
C LEU A 24 16.65 12.59 -4.23
N ARG A 25 17.92 12.84 -3.95
CA ARG A 25 18.46 14.21 -3.88
C ARG A 25 18.34 14.97 -5.21
N ILE A 26 18.38 14.28 -6.35
CA ILE A 26 18.25 14.91 -7.68
C ILE A 26 16.81 15.43 -7.92
N PRO A 27 15.76 14.59 -7.86
CA PRO A 27 14.40 15.08 -8.04
C PRO A 27 14.00 16.08 -6.95
N LYS A 28 14.50 15.92 -5.71
CA LYS A 28 14.31 16.92 -4.64
C LYS A 28 14.87 18.30 -5.04
N ALA A 29 16.10 18.35 -5.54
CA ALA A 29 16.71 19.62 -5.95
C ALA A 29 16.00 20.26 -7.15
N ILE A 30 15.53 19.47 -8.13
CA ILE A 30 14.73 19.99 -9.26
C ILE A 30 13.39 20.56 -8.77
N LEU A 31 12.77 19.89 -7.80
CA LEU A 31 11.52 20.35 -7.19
C LEU A 31 11.71 21.68 -6.44
N GLU A 32 12.75 21.78 -5.63
CA GLU A 32 13.05 22.96 -4.81
C GLU A 32 13.48 24.16 -5.66
N GLN A 33 14.28 23.95 -6.70
CA GLN A 33 14.87 25.05 -7.48
C GLN A 33 14.06 25.44 -8.72
N ASN A 34 13.26 24.54 -9.30
CA ASN A 34 12.50 24.81 -10.52
C ASN A 34 11.05 24.28 -10.46
N ALA A 35 10.49 24.09 -9.27
CA ALA A 35 9.14 23.59 -9.06
C ALA A 35 8.83 22.26 -9.79
N GLY A 36 9.85 21.45 -10.09
CA GLY A 36 9.70 20.16 -10.77
C GLY A 36 9.55 20.25 -12.30
N LYS A 37 9.69 21.44 -12.90
CA LYS A 37 9.62 21.64 -14.34
C LYS A 37 10.80 21.00 -15.07
N GLU A 38 10.62 20.79 -16.36
CA GLU A 38 11.68 20.31 -17.27
C GLU A 38 12.94 21.17 -17.14
N CYS A 39 14.09 20.51 -17.09
CA CYS A 39 15.41 21.12 -17.05
C CYS A 39 16.43 20.23 -17.75
N THR A 40 17.61 20.78 -18.03
CA THR A 40 18.73 20.05 -18.63
C THR A 40 19.48 19.21 -17.60
N ASP A 41 20.24 18.22 -18.09
CA ASP A 41 21.17 17.45 -17.25
C ASP A 41 22.22 18.37 -16.57
N GLU A 42 22.59 19.50 -17.21
CA GLU A 42 23.50 20.47 -16.63
C GLU A 42 22.86 21.31 -15.51
N GLU A 43 21.63 21.80 -15.72
CA GLU A 43 20.88 22.55 -14.71
C GLU A 43 20.64 21.69 -13.47
N SER A 44 20.22 20.44 -13.65
CA SER A 44 20.01 19.51 -12.55
C SER A 44 21.30 19.18 -11.79
N ALA A 45 22.46 19.16 -12.44
CA ALA A 45 23.76 19.07 -11.76
C ALA A 45 24.03 20.30 -10.89
N LYS A 46 23.75 21.50 -11.41
CA LYS A 46 23.87 22.76 -10.65
C LYS A 46 22.94 22.77 -9.45
N TYR A 47 21.71 22.28 -9.60
CA TYR A 47 20.74 22.22 -8.50
C TYR A 47 21.24 21.36 -7.33
N VAL A 48 21.93 20.25 -7.61
CA VAL A 48 22.52 19.41 -6.55
C VAL A 48 23.93 19.85 -6.10
N GLY A 49 24.40 21.02 -6.56
CA GLY A 49 25.66 21.62 -6.16
C GLY A 49 26.92 20.98 -6.74
N VAL A 50 26.83 20.29 -7.88
CA VAL A 50 27.98 19.61 -8.52
C VAL A 50 28.28 20.16 -9.91
N LYS A 51 29.54 20.03 -10.36
CA LYS A 51 29.94 20.43 -11.71
C LYS A 51 29.47 19.39 -12.73
N TYR A 52 28.71 19.83 -13.72
CA TYR A 52 28.31 19.00 -14.85
C TYR A 52 29.54 18.46 -15.61
N ASN A 53 29.47 17.22 -16.09
CA ASN A 53 30.56 16.50 -16.75
C ASN A 53 31.86 16.32 -15.94
N LYS A 54 31.85 16.61 -14.63
CA LYS A 54 32.97 16.34 -13.73
C LYS A 54 32.48 15.52 -12.54
N GLY A 55 32.73 14.21 -12.59
CA GLY A 55 32.49 13.29 -11.46
C GLY A 55 31.32 12.32 -11.65
N PRO A 56 30.84 11.68 -10.57
CA PRO A 56 29.92 10.54 -10.63
C PRO A 56 28.45 10.93 -10.93
N TYR A 57 28.16 12.23 -11.13
CA TYR A 57 26.80 12.74 -11.28
C TYR A 57 26.01 12.06 -12.39
N ASN A 58 26.62 11.86 -13.57
CA ASN A 58 25.92 11.21 -14.69
C ASN A 58 25.44 9.79 -14.33
N LEU A 59 26.21 9.06 -13.52
CA LEU A 59 25.83 7.72 -13.08
C LEU A 59 24.72 7.75 -12.03
N GLU A 60 24.70 8.76 -11.18
CA GLU A 60 23.64 9.03 -10.21
C GLU A 60 22.33 9.39 -10.94
N LEU A 61 22.39 10.27 -11.94
CA LEU A 61 21.26 10.64 -12.78
C LEU A 61 20.68 9.43 -13.52
N VAL A 62 21.52 8.59 -14.13
CA VAL A 62 21.09 7.34 -14.77
C VAL A 62 20.44 6.39 -13.76
N SER A 63 20.90 6.37 -12.51
CA SER A 63 20.31 5.54 -11.46
C SER A 63 18.91 6.06 -11.08
N ALA A 64 18.74 7.37 -10.93
CA ALA A 64 17.44 8.01 -10.68
C ALA A 64 16.41 7.71 -11.79
N ILE A 65 16.84 7.77 -13.06
CA ILE A 65 16.00 7.41 -14.21
C ILE A 65 15.58 5.93 -14.16
N LYS A 66 16.49 5.02 -13.78
CA LYS A 66 16.15 3.59 -13.66
C LYS A 66 15.17 3.28 -12.54
N PHE A 67 15.19 4.05 -11.45
CA PHE A 67 14.13 4.00 -10.43
C PHE A 67 12.82 4.67 -10.89
N GLY A 68 12.76 5.21 -12.12
CA GLY A 68 11.56 5.87 -12.64
C GLY A 68 11.26 7.22 -11.99
N LEU A 69 12.21 7.82 -11.26
CA LEU A 69 12.04 9.12 -10.59
C LEU A 69 12.10 10.30 -11.56
N LEU A 70 12.74 10.10 -12.71
CA LEU A 70 12.95 11.12 -13.72
C LEU A 70 12.61 10.56 -15.09
N GLU A 71 11.92 11.36 -15.88
CA GLU A 71 11.61 11.07 -17.27
C GLU A 71 12.54 11.86 -18.18
N ARG A 72 12.87 11.26 -19.34
CA ARG A 72 13.69 11.89 -20.38
C ARG A 72 12.80 12.16 -21.61
N PRO A 73 12.11 13.31 -21.68
CA PRO A 73 11.21 13.63 -22.79
C PRO A 73 11.96 13.80 -24.11
N GLU A 74 13.18 14.34 -24.04
CA GLU A 74 14.11 14.44 -25.17
C GLU A 74 15.56 14.33 -24.69
N SER A 75 16.49 14.19 -25.64
CA SER A 75 17.91 14.03 -25.33
C SER A 75 18.44 15.22 -24.54
N GLY A 76 19.11 14.95 -23.41
CA GLY A 76 19.73 15.98 -22.56
C GLY A 76 18.77 16.75 -21.64
N LYS A 77 17.47 16.46 -21.69
CA LYS A 77 16.47 17.04 -20.80
C LYS A 77 15.82 16.01 -19.90
N ILE A 78 15.41 16.45 -18.72
CA ILE A 78 14.75 15.64 -17.71
C ILE A 78 13.64 16.42 -17.01
N ARG A 79 12.66 15.69 -16.48
CA ARG A 79 11.61 16.23 -15.60
C ARG A 79 11.24 15.22 -14.52
N LEU A 80 10.56 15.69 -13.47
CA LEU A 80 10.00 14.79 -12.46
C LEU A 80 8.92 13.90 -13.07
N SER A 81 9.00 12.61 -12.78
CA SER A 81 7.89 11.68 -13.02
C SER A 81 6.79 11.85 -11.98
N ASP A 82 5.65 11.20 -12.19
CA ASP A 82 4.59 11.15 -11.18
C ASP A 82 5.02 10.35 -9.93
N ILE A 83 5.86 9.31 -10.09
CA ILE A 83 6.47 8.58 -8.97
C ILE A 83 7.24 9.54 -8.05
N ALA A 84 8.09 10.39 -8.62
CA ALA A 84 8.86 11.35 -7.83
C ALA A 84 7.97 12.38 -7.14
N LYS A 85 6.86 12.80 -7.76
CA LYS A 85 5.90 13.71 -7.12
C LYS A 85 5.22 13.06 -5.93
N LYS A 86 4.74 11.81 -6.05
CA LYS A 86 4.16 11.03 -4.93
C LYS A 86 5.13 10.93 -3.75
N ILE A 87 6.43 10.71 -4.03
CA ILE A 87 7.46 10.60 -2.98
C ILE A 87 7.75 11.94 -2.30
N LEU A 88 7.88 13.02 -3.08
CA LEU A 88 8.40 14.30 -2.59
C LEU A 88 7.31 15.27 -2.11
N LYS A 89 6.09 15.12 -2.59
CA LYS A 89 4.91 15.92 -2.22
C LYS A 89 3.69 15.00 -2.02
N PRO A 90 3.74 14.09 -1.03
CA PRO A 90 2.59 13.26 -0.72
C PRO A 90 1.42 14.12 -0.21
N VAL A 91 0.24 13.86 -0.74
CA VAL A 91 -1.04 14.42 -0.30
C VAL A 91 -1.66 13.54 0.79
N GLU A 92 -1.46 12.22 0.70
CA GLU A 92 -1.92 11.24 1.67
C GLU A 92 -0.73 10.58 2.41
N GLU A 93 -0.97 10.06 3.61
CA GLU A 93 0.06 9.52 4.50
C GLU A 93 0.86 8.36 3.88
N ASN A 94 0.24 7.58 2.99
CA ASN A 94 0.81 6.40 2.33
C ASN A 94 1.42 6.68 0.94
N GLU A 95 1.16 7.84 0.33
CA GLU A 95 1.60 8.13 -1.06
C GLU A 95 3.13 8.08 -1.20
N ARG A 96 3.85 8.55 -0.18
CA ARG A 96 5.31 8.53 -0.18
C ARG A 96 5.85 7.11 -0.28
N THR A 97 5.39 6.24 0.61
CA THR A 97 5.84 4.85 0.65
C THR A 97 5.39 4.09 -0.59
N GLY A 98 4.15 4.32 -1.06
CA GLY A 98 3.66 3.80 -2.33
C GLY A 98 4.56 4.18 -3.51
N GLY A 99 4.96 5.46 -3.61
CA GLY A 99 5.88 5.93 -4.64
C GLY A 99 7.28 5.31 -4.53
N LEU A 100 7.82 5.14 -3.32
CA LEU A 100 9.12 4.47 -3.12
C LEU A 100 9.09 3.01 -3.59
N ARG A 101 7.97 2.32 -3.36
CA ARG A 101 7.76 0.94 -3.81
C ARG A 101 7.57 0.84 -5.31
N GLU A 102 6.82 1.77 -5.90
CA GLU A 102 6.68 1.89 -7.35
C GLU A 102 8.06 2.09 -8.00
N ALA A 103 8.93 2.89 -7.39
CA ALA A 103 10.30 3.09 -7.85
C ALA A 103 11.15 1.81 -7.82
N ILE A 104 10.99 0.96 -6.79
CA ILE A 104 11.63 -0.37 -6.74
C ILE A 104 11.17 -1.26 -7.89
N MET A 105 9.87 -1.23 -8.23
CA MET A 105 9.32 -2.01 -9.32
C MET A 105 9.77 -1.53 -10.70
N LYS A 106 10.18 -0.25 -10.85
CA LYS A 106 10.79 0.26 -12.08
C LYS A 106 12.28 -0.09 -12.23
N ALA A 107 12.97 -0.32 -11.12
CA ALA A 107 14.41 -0.57 -11.10
C ALA A 107 14.78 -1.94 -11.68
N PRO A 108 15.45 -2.00 -12.86
CA PRO A 108 15.76 -3.27 -13.49
C PRO A 108 16.65 -4.16 -12.60
N ILE A 109 16.44 -5.48 -12.68
CA ILE A 109 17.07 -6.52 -11.85
C ILE A 109 16.66 -6.46 -10.38
N ILE A 110 16.59 -5.28 -9.75
CA ILE A 110 16.06 -5.14 -8.38
C ILE A 110 14.61 -5.61 -8.35
N SER A 111 13.79 -5.17 -9.31
CA SER A 111 12.40 -5.61 -9.49
C SER A 111 12.28 -7.13 -9.64
N ASP A 112 13.19 -7.74 -10.40
CA ASP A 112 13.16 -9.17 -10.72
C ASP A 112 13.50 -10.02 -9.50
N ILE A 113 14.51 -9.58 -8.72
CA ILE A 113 14.92 -10.25 -7.47
C ILE A 113 13.83 -10.08 -6.42
N TYR A 114 13.31 -8.87 -6.24
CA TYR A 114 12.19 -8.62 -5.33
C TYR A 114 10.99 -9.49 -5.70
N THR A 115 10.60 -9.52 -6.97
CA THR A 115 9.48 -10.36 -7.45
C THR A 115 9.72 -11.84 -7.22
N HIS A 116 10.97 -12.30 -7.32
CA HIS A 116 11.30 -13.71 -7.10
C HIS A 116 11.19 -14.14 -5.64
N TYR A 117 11.55 -13.26 -4.69
CA TYR A 117 11.66 -13.60 -3.26
C TYR A 117 10.60 -12.94 -2.36
N ARG A 118 9.74 -12.06 -2.89
CA ARG A 118 8.68 -11.41 -2.10
C ARG A 118 7.82 -12.44 -1.39
N GLY A 119 7.50 -12.19 -0.12
CA GLY A 119 6.76 -13.10 0.74
C GLY A 119 7.60 -14.20 1.40
N GLU A 120 8.86 -14.38 0.98
CA GLU A 120 9.77 -15.40 1.48
C GLU A 120 10.95 -14.80 2.28
N ASN A 121 11.61 -15.66 3.06
CA ASN A 121 12.90 -15.33 3.66
C ASN A 121 13.98 -15.42 2.58
N LEU A 122 14.90 -14.46 2.55
CA LEU A 122 16.06 -14.55 1.67
C LEU A 122 16.92 -15.77 2.04
N PRO A 123 17.50 -16.47 1.05
CA PRO A 123 18.43 -17.55 1.30
C PRO A 123 19.64 -17.07 2.12
N ASP A 124 20.32 -18.02 2.79
CA ASP A 124 21.56 -17.70 3.50
C ASP A 124 22.61 -17.11 2.53
N SER A 125 23.54 -16.30 3.04
CA SER A 125 24.39 -15.41 2.22
C SER A 125 25.08 -16.09 1.04
N GLN A 126 25.57 -17.33 1.18
CA GLN A 126 26.24 -18.04 0.08
C GLN A 126 25.26 -18.44 -1.03
N PHE A 127 24.05 -18.89 -0.68
CA PHE A 127 23.03 -19.26 -1.64
C PHE A 127 22.46 -18.05 -2.35
N PHE A 128 22.30 -16.94 -1.63
CA PHE A 128 21.86 -15.68 -2.24
C PHE A 128 22.90 -15.15 -3.22
N ASP A 129 24.18 -15.18 -2.88
CA ASP A 129 25.26 -14.76 -3.79
C ASP A 129 25.30 -15.60 -5.06
N ASN A 130 25.14 -16.93 -4.93
CA ASN A 130 25.05 -17.83 -6.09
C ASN A 130 23.81 -17.54 -6.96
N ALA A 131 22.66 -17.24 -6.35
CA ALA A 131 21.46 -16.87 -7.09
C ALA A 131 21.68 -15.56 -7.86
N LEU A 132 22.29 -14.55 -7.23
CA LEU A 132 22.60 -13.26 -7.87
C LEU A 132 23.52 -13.44 -9.09
N THR A 133 24.53 -14.30 -9.03
CA THR A 133 25.43 -14.56 -10.15
C THR A 133 24.80 -15.44 -11.24
N GLU A 134 24.25 -16.58 -10.85
CA GLU A 134 23.80 -17.60 -11.81
C GLU A 134 22.46 -17.24 -12.45
N LYS A 135 21.50 -16.77 -11.66
CA LYS A 135 20.14 -16.46 -12.12
C LYS A 135 20.01 -15.04 -12.62
N PHE A 136 20.45 -14.07 -11.80
CA PHE A 136 20.29 -12.63 -12.11
C PHE A 136 21.47 -12.01 -12.85
N LYS A 137 22.48 -12.83 -13.19
CA LYS A 137 23.64 -12.46 -14.02
C LYS A 137 24.42 -11.26 -13.49
N ILE A 138 24.43 -11.06 -12.16
CA ILE A 138 25.27 -10.05 -11.51
C ILE A 138 26.72 -10.53 -11.51
N PRO A 139 27.68 -9.75 -12.05
CA PRO A 139 29.09 -10.14 -12.03
C PRO A 139 29.62 -10.31 -10.60
N LEU A 140 30.43 -11.36 -10.37
CA LEU A 140 30.99 -11.68 -9.04
C LEU A 140 31.71 -10.49 -8.39
N ASN A 141 32.51 -9.76 -9.17
CA ASN A 141 33.25 -8.57 -8.72
C ASN A 141 32.36 -7.35 -8.42
N LYS A 142 31.04 -7.44 -8.64
CA LYS A 142 30.06 -6.39 -8.37
C LYS A 142 29.04 -6.76 -7.30
N LEU A 143 29.08 -7.99 -6.76
CA LEU A 143 28.10 -8.47 -5.80
C LEU A 143 27.99 -7.61 -4.54
N SER A 144 29.11 -7.30 -3.90
CA SER A 144 29.10 -6.51 -2.65
C SER A 144 28.46 -5.14 -2.85
N GLU A 145 28.82 -4.45 -3.94
CA GLU A 145 28.24 -3.16 -4.31
C GLU A 145 26.74 -3.29 -4.63
N PHE A 146 26.36 -4.29 -5.42
CA PHE A 146 24.97 -4.53 -5.78
C PHE A 146 24.12 -4.83 -4.55
N LYS A 147 24.58 -5.70 -3.64
CA LYS A 147 23.88 -6.02 -2.40
C LYS A 147 23.65 -4.77 -1.55
N GLY A 148 24.65 -3.91 -1.41
CA GLY A 148 24.51 -2.63 -0.70
C GLY A 148 23.37 -1.79 -1.28
N ILE A 149 23.37 -1.60 -2.60
CA ILE A 149 22.31 -0.85 -3.31
C ILE A 149 20.95 -1.53 -3.12
N PHE A 150 20.86 -2.84 -3.28
CA PHE A 150 19.64 -3.62 -3.19
C PHE A 150 19.01 -3.50 -1.79
N PHE A 151 19.76 -3.83 -0.74
CA PHE A 151 19.27 -3.81 0.63
C PHE A 151 18.92 -2.40 1.11
N GLU A 152 19.75 -1.40 0.82
CA GLU A 152 19.45 -0.01 1.18
C GLU A 152 18.19 0.48 0.48
N SER A 153 17.99 0.14 -0.80
CA SER A 153 16.80 0.53 -1.55
C SER A 153 15.54 -0.15 -1.02
N LEU A 154 15.59 -1.45 -0.71
CA LEU A 154 14.44 -2.16 -0.13
C LEU A 154 14.11 -1.67 1.28
N LYS A 155 15.12 -1.33 2.09
CA LYS A 155 14.90 -0.71 3.42
C LYS A 155 14.22 0.65 3.28
N THR A 156 14.69 1.47 2.34
CA THR A 156 14.08 2.79 2.04
C THR A 156 12.61 2.66 1.65
N ALA A 157 12.26 1.62 0.89
CA ALA A 157 10.89 1.35 0.43
C ALA A 157 10.05 0.51 1.41
N GLU A 158 10.57 0.20 2.60
CA GLU A 158 9.91 -0.64 3.61
C GLU A 158 9.44 -1.98 3.04
N LEU A 159 10.33 -2.67 2.30
CA LEU A 159 10.07 -3.95 1.62
C LEU A 159 10.82 -5.13 2.23
N ILE A 160 11.64 -4.89 3.25
CA ILE A 160 12.46 -5.90 3.89
C ILE A 160 12.47 -5.70 5.39
N VAL A 161 12.33 -6.80 6.13
CA VAL A 161 12.35 -6.84 7.60
C VAL A 161 13.24 -7.97 8.07
N GLU A 162 13.86 -7.81 9.25
CA GLU A 162 14.60 -8.89 9.89
C GLU A 162 13.64 -9.70 10.77
N LYS A 163 13.55 -11.02 10.52
CA LYS A 163 12.74 -11.97 11.29
C LYS A 163 13.55 -13.22 11.58
N ASP A 164 13.66 -13.59 12.85
CA ASP A 164 14.41 -14.76 13.32
C ASP A 164 15.87 -14.80 12.83
N GLY A 165 16.51 -13.63 12.75
CA GLY A 165 17.88 -13.46 12.25
C GLY A 165 18.03 -13.64 10.73
N LYS A 166 16.92 -13.62 9.98
CA LYS A 166 16.91 -13.68 8.52
C LYS A 166 16.19 -12.48 7.93
N ASP A 167 16.71 -11.98 6.81
CA ASP A 167 16.03 -10.94 6.03
C ASP A 167 14.84 -11.55 5.29
N ARG A 168 13.64 -11.01 5.49
CA ARG A 168 12.40 -11.40 4.81
C ARG A 168 11.90 -10.28 3.92
N LEU A 169 11.59 -10.61 2.66
CA LEU A 169 10.94 -9.66 1.76
C LEU A 169 9.42 -9.67 1.97
N LEU A 170 8.83 -8.49 2.09
CA LEU A 170 7.39 -8.35 2.22
C LEU A 170 6.73 -8.50 0.84
N ASP A 171 5.62 -9.25 0.74
CA ASP A 171 4.81 -9.26 -0.48
C ASP A 171 3.73 -8.19 -0.38
N ILE A 172 3.95 -7.08 -1.09
CA ILE A 172 2.98 -5.99 -1.24
C ILE A 172 2.45 -5.87 -2.68
N SER A 173 2.72 -6.88 -3.52
CA SER A 173 2.37 -6.82 -4.95
C SER A 173 0.87 -6.95 -5.19
N GLN A 174 0.14 -7.56 -4.26
CA GLN A 174 -1.31 -7.49 -4.25
C GLN A 174 -1.79 -6.06 -4.09
N ASP A 175 -1.03 -5.17 -3.46
CA ASP A 175 -1.49 -3.83 -3.07
C ASP A 175 -1.42 -2.82 -4.20
N ILE A 176 -0.38 -2.85 -5.03
CA ILE A 176 -0.23 -1.84 -6.10
C ILE A 176 -1.28 -2.08 -7.21
N SER A 177 -1.47 -3.33 -7.64
CA SER A 177 -2.49 -3.69 -8.64
C SER A 177 -3.91 -3.67 -8.07
N SER A 178 -4.09 -4.00 -6.79
CA SER A 178 -5.42 -3.90 -6.16
C SER A 178 -5.77 -2.45 -5.84
N HIS A 179 -4.87 -1.60 -5.35
CA HIS A 179 -5.20 -0.19 -5.08
C HIS A 179 -5.59 0.54 -6.36
N GLU A 180 -4.88 0.40 -7.49
CA GLU A 180 -5.30 1.06 -8.74
C GLU A 180 -6.69 0.58 -9.21
N LYS A 181 -6.95 -0.72 -9.12
CA LYS A 181 -8.26 -1.30 -9.46
C LYS A 181 -9.37 -0.94 -8.48
N VAL A 182 -9.07 -0.92 -7.19
CA VAL A 182 -9.99 -0.55 -6.09
C VAL A 182 -10.28 0.94 -6.18
N GLU A 183 -9.31 1.77 -6.54
CA GLU A 183 -9.52 3.21 -6.69
C GLU A 183 -10.37 3.54 -7.94
N GLU A 184 -10.14 2.84 -9.06
CA GLU A 184 -11.01 2.93 -10.25
C GLU A 184 -12.42 2.39 -9.99
N SER A 185 -12.55 1.22 -9.32
CA SER A 185 -13.86 0.65 -8.96
C SER A 185 -14.60 1.54 -7.97
N PHE A 186 -13.90 2.07 -6.97
CA PHE A 186 -14.43 2.99 -5.97
C PHE A 186 -14.94 4.27 -6.62
N LYS A 187 -14.15 4.94 -7.47
CA LYS A 187 -14.58 6.15 -8.20
C LYS A 187 -15.82 5.90 -9.06
N LYS A 188 -15.96 4.70 -9.63
CA LYS A 188 -17.16 4.30 -10.38
C LYS A 188 -18.36 4.05 -9.47
N LEU A 189 -18.16 3.40 -8.32
CA LEU A 189 -19.20 3.17 -7.32
C LEU A 189 -19.67 4.48 -6.72
N GLU A 190 -18.77 5.34 -6.26
CA GLU A 190 -19.05 6.66 -5.71
C GLU A 190 -19.94 7.50 -6.65
N LYS A 191 -19.62 7.52 -7.95
CA LYS A 191 -20.44 8.25 -8.95
C LYS A 191 -21.83 7.64 -9.20
N THR A 192 -22.00 6.34 -8.98
CA THR A 192 -23.23 5.63 -9.36
C THR A 192 -24.12 5.27 -8.19
N THR A 193 -23.59 5.24 -6.97
CA THR A 193 -24.32 4.94 -5.74
C THR A 193 -24.96 6.22 -5.19
N LYS A 194 -26.28 6.20 -4.98
CA LYS A 194 -27.02 7.34 -4.43
C LYS A 194 -26.96 7.34 -2.90
N VAL A 195 -25.93 7.96 -2.34
CA VAL A 195 -25.82 8.24 -0.89
C VAL A 195 -26.41 9.63 -0.63
N LYS A 196 -27.31 9.74 0.37
CA LYS A 196 -27.87 11.03 0.80
C LYS A 196 -27.10 11.58 1.99
N VAL A 197 -27.03 12.90 2.08
CA VAL A 197 -26.49 13.58 3.27
C VAL A 197 -27.29 13.14 4.49
N GLY A 198 -26.60 12.55 5.47
CA GLY A 198 -27.19 12.02 6.69
C GLY A 198 -27.51 10.52 6.66
N ASP A 199 -27.28 9.81 5.55
CA ASP A 199 -27.34 8.34 5.55
C ASP A 199 -26.30 7.79 6.54
N ILE A 200 -26.72 6.87 7.41
CA ILE A 200 -25.91 6.33 8.51
C ILE A 200 -25.33 4.97 8.12
N CYS A 201 -24.05 4.75 8.46
CA CYS A 201 -23.47 3.41 8.55
C CYS A 201 -23.24 3.06 10.01
N PHE A 202 -23.88 1.99 10.48
CA PHE A 202 -23.74 1.52 11.86
C PHE A 202 -22.64 0.47 11.99
N VAL A 203 -21.73 0.65 12.96
CA VAL A 203 -20.56 -0.21 13.18
C VAL A 203 -20.76 -1.03 14.44
N MET A 204 -20.93 -2.34 14.24
CA MET A 204 -20.99 -3.35 15.30
C MET A 204 -19.58 -3.89 15.51
N MET A 205 -18.95 -3.54 16.64
CA MET A 205 -17.57 -3.94 16.90
C MET A 205 -17.25 -4.08 18.39
N PRO A 206 -16.23 -4.86 18.75
CA PRO A 206 -15.70 -4.88 20.12
C PRO A 206 -15.19 -3.50 20.57
N PHE A 207 -15.48 -3.13 21.82
CA PHE A 207 -14.97 -1.89 22.43
C PHE A 207 -13.58 -2.01 23.02
N ALA A 208 -13.18 -3.23 23.40
CA ALA A 208 -11.90 -3.46 24.03
C ALA A 208 -10.75 -3.31 23.04
N ASP A 209 -9.66 -2.71 23.50
CA ASP A 209 -8.43 -2.65 22.72
C ASP A 209 -7.84 -4.05 22.50
N PRO A 210 -7.17 -4.28 21.36
CA PRO A 210 -6.78 -3.27 20.35
C PRO A 210 -7.90 -2.88 19.36
N ILE A 211 -8.94 -3.70 19.22
CA ILE A 211 -9.97 -3.53 18.18
C ILE A 211 -10.78 -2.25 18.39
N GLY A 212 -11.11 -1.90 19.63
CA GLY A 212 -11.84 -0.68 19.97
C GLY A 212 -11.18 0.59 19.41
N SER A 213 -9.84 0.67 19.47
CA SER A 213 -9.06 1.78 18.89
C SER A 213 -9.15 1.87 17.37
N TYR A 214 -9.52 0.79 16.67
CA TYR A 214 -9.61 0.79 15.21
C TYR A 214 -10.81 1.59 14.71
N TYR A 215 -11.79 1.90 15.56
CA TYR A 215 -12.94 2.71 15.16
C TYR A 215 -12.51 4.06 14.58
N GLU A 216 -11.76 4.84 15.35
CA GLU A 216 -11.30 6.17 14.92
C GLU A 216 -10.26 6.10 13.80
N LYS A 217 -9.46 5.03 13.76
CA LYS A 217 -8.33 4.88 12.82
C LYS A 217 -8.71 4.26 11.49
N VAL A 218 -9.78 3.46 11.44
CA VAL A 218 -10.13 2.61 10.29
C VAL A 218 -11.61 2.73 9.93
N TYR A 219 -12.53 2.36 10.80
CA TYR A 219 -13.95 2.26 10.42
C TYR A 219 -14.57 3.63 10.15
N LYS A 220 -14.33 4.61 11.02
CA LYS A 220 -14.79 5.97 10.85
C LYS A 220 -14.29 6.60 9.54
N PRO A 221 -12.97 6.64 9.24
CA PRO A 221 -12.50 7.20 7.98
C PRO A 221 -12.98 6.41 6.75
N ALA A 222 -13.16 5.09 6.84
CA ALA A 222 -13.72 4.30 5.73
C ALA A 222 -15.17 4.67 5.41
N ILE A 223 -15.98 4.88 6.43
CA ILE A 223 -17.39 5.24 6.29
C ILE A 223 -17.55 6.67 5.78
N GLU A 224 -16.75 7.59 6.31
CA GLU A 224 -16.69 8.98 5.84
C GLU A 224 -16.22 9.04 4.37
N LYS A 225 -15.23 8.21 3.99
CA LYS A 225 -14.79 8.05 2.61
C LYS A 225 -15.91 7.57 1.69
N ALA A 226 -16.80 6.69 2.17
CA ALA A 226 -18.00 6.27 1.44
C ALA A 226 -19.13 7.32 1.43
N GLY A 227 -18.96 8.46 2.12
CA GLY A 227 -19.94 9.55 2.16
C GLY A 227 -21.08 9.37 3.16
N LEU A 228 -20.98 8.41 4.10
CA LEU A 228 -21.98 8.18 5.15
C LEU A 228 -21.54 8.77 6.49
N LYS A 229 -22.51 8.94 7.40
CA LYS A 229 -22.24 9.26 8.81
C LYS A 229 -21.89 7.97 9.57
N PRO A 230 -20.68 7.85 10.14
CA PRO A 230 -20.34 6.72 11.01
C PRO A 230 -21.06 6.83 12.34
N VAL A 231 -21.65 5.73 12.78
CA VAL A 231 -22.23 5.57 14.12
C VAL A 231 -21.72 4.26 14.69
N ARG A 232 -21.17 4.30 15.89
CA ARG A 232 -20.91 3.12 16.72
C ARG A 232 -21.84 3.22 17.92
N ALA A 233 -22.30 2.10 18.45
CA ALA A 233 -22.94 2.12 19.76
C ALA A 233 -21.94 2.70 20.76
N ASP A 234 -22.18 3.84 21.37
CA ASP A 234 -21.26 4.37 22.38
C ASP A 234 -21.53 3.72 23.74
N ASN A 235 -20.50 3.60 24.57
CA ASN A 235 -20.66 3.11 25.94
C ASN A 235 -21.58 4.00 26.80
N GLU A 236 -21.91 5.24 26.41
CA GLU A 236 -22.80 6.12 27.21
C GLU A 236 -24.28 5.69 27.22
N ILE A 237 -24.62 4.54 26.63
CA ILE A 237 -25.93 3.85 26.70
C ILE A 237 -26.21 3.26 28.11
N PHE A 238 -25.59 3.77 29.18
CA PHE A 238 -25.88 3.40 30.58
C PHE A 238 -27.10 4.15 31.17
N GLY A 239 -27.97 4.72 30.35
CA GLY A 239 -29.29 5.20 30.77
C GLY A 239 -30.26 4.02 30.89
N SER A 240 -31.09 3.99 31.92
CA SER A 240 -32.00 2.90 32.32
C SER A 240 -33.15 2.55 31.34
N GLY A 241 -32.99 2.82 30.04
CA GLY A 241 -33.85 2.31 28.97
C GLY A 241 -33.34 0.95 28.49
N LYS A 242 -34.22 0.13 27.89
CA LYS A 242 -33.83 -1.18 27.37
C LYS A 242 -32.79 -0.97 26.25
N ILE A 243 -31.52 -1.24 26.53
CA ILE A 243 -30.37 -1.15 25.61
C ILE A 243 -30.69 -1.73 24.22
N ILE A 244 -31.49 -2.79 24.20
CA ILE A 244 -31.97 -3.47 22.98
C ILE A 244 -32.84 -2.56 22.10
N ASP A 245 -33.72 -1.71 22.66
CA ASP A 245 -34.59 -0.82 21.87
C ASP A 245 -33.77 0.23 21.13
N GLN A 246 -32.67 0.71 21.74
CA GLN A 246 -31.77 1.66 21.12
C GLN A 246 -30.94 0.99 20.01
N ILE A 247 -30.34 -0.17 20.28
CA ILE A 247 -29.63 -0.96 19.26
C ILE A 247 -30.56 -1.24 18.07
N TRP A 248 -31.81 -1.61 18.33
CA TRP A 248 -32.80 -1.84 17.29
C TRP A 248 -33.08 -0.58 16.47
N SER A 249 -33.23 0.58 17.13
CA SER A 249 -33.43 1.86 16.45
C SER A 249 -32.24 2.22 15.55
N GLU A 250 -31.00 2.05 16.05
CA GLU A 250 -29.78 2.32 15.30
C GLU A 250 -29.69 1.41 14.07
N ILE A 251 -29.84 0.08 14.25
CA ILE A 251 -29.86 -0.89 13.15
C ILE A 251 -30.94 -0.54 12.11
N ASN A 252 -32.14 -0.20 12.57
CA ASN A 252 -33.24 0.12 11.68
C ASN A 252 -32.98 1.41 10.88
N SER A 253 -32.41 2.43 11.52
CA SER A 253 -32.08 3.72 10.90
C SER A 253 -30.89 3.65 9.93
N ALA A 254 -29.96 2.72 10.15
CA ALA A 254 -28.75 2.59 9.34
C ALA A 254 -29.08 2.22 7.89
N LYS A 255 -28.43 2.85 6.92
CA LYS A 255 -28.57 2.49 5.50
C LYS A 255 -27.89 1.14 5.20
N VAL A 256 -26.77 0.90 5.89
CA VAL A 256 -25.89 -0.27 5.79
C VAL A 256 -25.14 -0.42 7.11
N LEU A 257 -24.67 -1.62 7.40
CA LEU A 257 -23.96 -1.92 8.63
C LEU A 257 -22.59 -2.55 8.33
N VAL A 258 -21.66 -2.42 9.27
CA VAL A 258 -20.37 -3.11 9.27
C VAL A 258 -20.26 -3.92 10.56
N ALA A 259 -19.90 -5.20 10.45
CA ALA A 259 -19.72 -6.09 11.60
C ALA A 259 -18.27 -6.57 11.71
N GLU A 260 -17.60 -6.27 12.82
CA GLU A 260 -16.25 -6.73 13.12
C GLU A 260 -16.27 -8.01 13.96
N LEU A 261 -15.93 -9.14 13.34
CA LEU A 261 -16.11 -10.48 13.89
C LEU A 261 -14.87 -11.02 14.63
N THR A 262 -13.72 -10.33 14.55
CA THR A 262 -12.49 -10.77 15.24
C THR A 262 -12.76 -10.98 16.73
N SER A 263 -12.15 -12.03 17.31
CA SER A 263 -12.29 -12.46 18.69
C SER A 263 -13.69 -12.98 19.09
N ARG A 264 -14.59 -13.15 18.11
CA ARG A 264 -15.91 -13.75 18.28
C ARG A 264 -16.77 -13.09 19.35
N ASN A 265 -16.81 -11.76 19.35
CA ASN A 265 -17.56 -11.02 20.36
C ASN A 265 -19.08 -11.38 20.32
N PRO A 266 -19.66 -11.92 21.41
CA PRO A 266 -21.06 -12.36 21.41
C PRO A 266 -22.07 -11.23 21.13
N ASN A 267 -21.77 -10.00 21.54
CA ASN A 267 -22.66 -8.86 21.32
C ASN A 267 -22.72 -8.52 19.83
N VAL A 268 -21.58 -8.52 19.14
CA VAL A 268 -21.54 -8.28 17.69
C VAL A 268 -22.35 -9.33 16.94
N PHE A 269 -22.26 -10.61 17.31
CA PHE A 269 -23.08 -11.65 16.68
C PHE A 269 -24.58 -11.51 16.99
N TYR A 270 -24.93 -11.06 18.20
CA TYR A 270 -26.31 -10.78 18.53
C TYR A 270 -26.88 -9.65 17.66
N GLU A 271 -26.17 -8.53 17.54
CA GLU A 271 -26.54 -7.41 16.68
C GLU A 271 -26.58 -7.80 15.19
N LEU A 272 -25.63 -8.63 14.75
CA LEU A 272 -25.61 -9.18 13.40
C LEU A 272 -26.85 -10.04 13.12
N GLY A 273 -27.22 -10.91 14.06
CA GLY A 273 -28.43 -11.72 13.96
C GLY A 273 -29.70 -10.87 13.85
N LEU A 274 -29.80 -9.79 14.64
CA LEU A 274 -30.90 -8.83 14.54
C LEU A 274 -30.92 -8.12 13.18
N SER A 275 -29.75 -7.73 12.68
CA SER A 275 -29.59 -7.07 11.39
C SER A 275 -30.02 -7.97 10.23
N HIS A 276 -29.67 -9.25 10.29
CA HIS A 276 -30.13 -10.27 9.34
C HIS A 276 -31.65 -10.47 9.41
N ALA A 277 -32.22 -10.55 10.61
CA ALA A 277 -33.66 -10.69 10.79
C ALA A 277 -34.44 -9.50 10.19
N LEU A 278 -33.86 -8.30 10.25
CA LEU A 278 -34.38 -7.07 9.66
C LEU A 278 -34.03 -6.89 8.17
N GLN A 279 -33.34 -7.86 7.56
CA GLN A 279 -32.89 -7.81 6.16
C GLN A 279 -32.08 -6.55 5.84
N LYS A 280 -31.26 -6.10 6.78
CA LYS A 280 -30.34 -4.99 6.55
C LYS A 280 -29.10 -5.48 5.82
N PRO A 281 -28.54 -4.71 4.86
CA PRO A 281 -27.28 -5.06 4.24
C PRO A 281 -26.12 -4.90 5.24
N VAL A 282 -25.28 -5.93 5.37
CA VAL A 282 -24.16 -5.94 6.32
C VAL A 282 -22.85 -6.31 5.60
N VAL A 283 -21.81 -5.52 5.83
CA VAL A 283 -20.44 -5.81 5.43
C VAL A 283 -19.72 -6.50 6.59
N LEU A 284 -19.24 -7.73 6.37
CA LEU A 284 -18.53 -8.49 7.40
C LEU A 284 -17.03 -8.25 7.31
N VAL A 285 -16.38 -8.10 8.46
CA VAL A 285 -14.94 -7.88 8.59
C VAL A 285 -14.38 -8.81 9.67
N SER A 286 -13.21 -9.40 9.43
CA SER A 286 -12.50 -10.22 10.41
C SER A 286 -11.00 -10.21 10.15
N SER A 287 -10.18 -10.40 11.18
CA SER A 287 -8.73 -10.55 11.03
C SER A 287 -8.33 -11.97 10.58
N ASN A 288 -9.23 -12.94 10.73
CA ASN A 288 -8.97 -14.34 10.43
C ASN A 288 -10.29 -15.10 10.12
N GLU A 289 -10.17 -16.24 9.45
CA GLU A 289 -11.32 -17.05 9.02
C GLU A 289 -11.91 -17.87 10.17
N GLU A 290 -11.07 -18.25 11.13
CA GLU A 290 -11.46 -19.08 12.27
C GLU A 290 -12.54 -18.41 13.12
N ASP A 291 -12.48 -17.08 13.25
CA ASP A 291 -13.45 -16.28 13.99
C ASP A 291 -14.80 -16.12 13.30
N VAL A 292 -14.91 -16.50 12.02
CA VAL A 292 -16.16 -16.47 11.26
C VAL A 292 -16.88 -17.81 11.40
N PRO A 293 -18.09 -17.86 11.99
CA PRO A 293 -18.89 -19.08 12.04
C PRO A 293 -19.23 -19.61 10.64
N PHE A 294 -19.33 -20.93 10.52
CA PHE A 294 -19.65 -21.60 9.25
C PHE A 294 -20.93 -21.06 8.60
N ASP A 295 -21.95 -20.70 9.39
CA ASP A 295 -23.20 -20.12 8.90
C ASP A 295 -23.00 -18.78 8.17
N LEU A 296 -21.87 -18.10 8.33
CA LEU A 296 -21.55 -16.84 7.65
C LEU A 296 -20.59 -17.02 6.46
N HIS A 297 -20.04 -18.21 6.23
CA HIS A 297 -19.00 -18.44 5.19
C HIS A 297 -19.50 -18.22 3.75
N HIS A 298 -20.81 -18.29 3.53
CA HIS A 298 -21.42 -17.99 2.23
C HIS A 298 -21.58 -16.48 1.98
N ILE A 299 -21.36 -15.66 2.99
CA ILE A 299 -21.38 -14.20 2.91
C ILE A 299 -19.94 -13.73 2.72
N ARG A 300 -19.75 -12.73 1.86
CA ARG A 300 -18.43 -12.14 1.63
C ARG A 300 -17.92 -11.48 2.92
N VAL A 301 -16.73 -11.90 3.37
CA VAL A 301 -16.01 -11.31 4.50
C VAL A 301 -14.77 -10.59 4.01
N ILE A 302 -14.52 -9.40 4.55
CA ILE A 302 -13.27 -8.67 4.36
C ILE A 302 -12.26 -9.14 5.40
N TYR A 303 -11.17 -9.74 4.94
CA TYR A 303 -10.07 -10.13 5.80
C TYR A 303 -8.95 -9.08 5.84
N TYR A 304 -8.38 -8.86 7.03
CA TYR A 304 -7.20 -8.01 7.26
C TYR A 304 -6.15 -8.72 8.10
N ASP A 305 -4.87 -8.42 7.87
CA ASP A 305 -3.75 -9.01 8.61
C ASP A 305 -2.98 -7.89 9.30
N VAL A 306 -3.01 -7.84 10.63
CA VAL A 306 -2.33 -6.79 11.40
C VAL A 306 -0.80 -6.82 11.29
N THR A 307 -0.23 -7.93 10.77
CA THR A 307 1.22 -8.03 10.52
C THR A 307 1.65 -7.32 9.24
N ASP A 308 0.71 -6.99 8.37
CA ASP A 308 0.95 -6.19 7.18
C ASP A 308 0.98 -4.70 7.55
N PRO A 309 2.11 -3.98 7.37
CA PRO A 309 2.23 -2.57 7.77
C PRO A 309 1.20 -1.61 7.15
N PHE A 310 0.48 -2.02 6.10
CA PHE A 310 -0.53 -1.22 5.39
C PHE A 310 -1.96 -1.69 5.63
N TRP A 311 -2.15 -2.65 6.54
CA TRP A 311 -3.44 -3.29 6.77
C TRP A 311 -4.56 -2.28 7.04
N GLY A 312 -4.27 -1.21 7.80
CA GLY A 312 -5.24 -0.17 8.14
C GLY A 312 -5.76 0.56 6.91
N THR A 313 -4.87 1.06 6.04
CA THR A 313 -5.25 1.77 4.81
C THR A 313 -5.98 0.86 3.84
N LYS A 314 -5.51 -0.39 3.67
CA LYS A 314 -6.21 -1.39 2.83
C LYS A 314 -7.60 -1.68 3.36
N LEU A 315 -7.74 -1.80 4.68
CA LEU A 315 -9.01 -2.10 5.29
C LEU A 315 -9.98 -0.91 5.13
N ILE A 316 -9.49 0.33 5.25
CA ILE A 316 -10.26 1.54 4.96
C ILE A 316 -10.85 1.48 3.55
N ASP A 317 -10.01 1.23 2.55
CA ASP A 317 -10.43 1.21 1.15
C ASP A 317 -11.43 0.09 0.87
N LYS A 318 -11.14 -1.13 1.38
CA LYS A 318 -12.03 -2.29 1.21
C LYS A 318 -13.38 -2.05 1.88
N ILE A 319 -13.42 -1.51 3.10
CA ILE A 319 -14.68 -1.20 3.78
C ILE A 319 -15.46 -0.17 2.98
N ALA A 320 -14.84 0.94 2.56
CA ALA A 320 -15.50 2.00 1.83
C ALA A 320 -16.12 1.48 0.51
N GLU A 321 -15.36 0.68 -0.26
CA GLU A 321 -15.85 0.04 -1.49
C GLU A 321 -17.03 -0.91 -1.23
N ASN A 322 -16.92 -1.79 -0.23
CA ASN A 322 -17.96 -2.77 0.06
C ASN A 322 -19.21 -2.12 0.66
N VAL A 323 -19.08 -1.03 1.42
CA VAL A 323 -20.20 -0.21 1.89
C VAL A 323 -20.97 0.36 0.71
N LEU A 324 -20.29 0.99 -0.26
CA LEU A 324 -20.95 1.52 -1.46
C LEU A 324 -21.56 0.41 -2.32
N SER A 325 -20.90 -0.73 -2.42
CA SER A 325 -21.41 -1.91 -3.14
C SER A 325 -22.68 -2.45 -2.48
N ALA A 326 -22.68 -2.60 -1.15
CA ALA A 326 -23.83 -3.10 -0.39
C ALA A 326 -25.03 -2.13 -0.44
N ILE A 327 -24.81 -0.83 -0.54
CA ILE A 327 -25.90 0.15 -0.76
C ILE A 327 -26.49 0.01 -2.17
N LYS A 328 -25.64 -0.24 -3.16
CA LYS A 328 -26.04 -0.34 -4.57
C LYS A 328 -26.74 -1.65 -4.91
N ASN A 329 -26.21 -2.76 -4.39
CA ASN A 329 -26.69 -4.12 -4.58
C ASN A 329 -26.99 -4.77 -3.21
N PRO A 330 -28.00 -4.27 -2.48
CA PRO A 330 -28.29 -4.76 -1.12
C PRO A 330 -28.59 -6.26 -1.07
N GLU A 331 -29.11 -6.84 -2.14
CA GLU A 331 -29.40 -8.26 -2.25
C GLU A 331 -28.18 -9.19 -2.19
N GLU A 332 -26.98 -8.66 -2.41
CA GLU A 332 -25.70 -9.39 -2.27
C GLU A 332 -25.16 -9.32 -0.82
N ALA A 333 -25.64 -8.36 -0.04
CA ALA A 333 -25.21 -8.09 1.33
C ALA A 333 -26.28 -8.39 2.39
N ILE A 334 -27.46 -8.83 1.95
CA ILE A 334 -28.56 -9.28 2.82
C ILE A 334 -28.51 -10.80 2.91
N PHE A 335 -28.63 -11.32 4.14
CA PHE A 335 -28.84 -12.73 4.39
C PHE A 335 -30.16 -13.20 3.76
N LYS A 336 -30.09 -13.99 2.70
CA LYS A 336 -31.28 -14.61 2.07
C LYS A 336 -31.55 -15.97 2.72
N LYS A 337 -32.81 -16.15 3.16
CA LYS A 337 -33.31 -17.41 3.72
C LYS A 337 -33.37 -18.53 2.69
#